data_AF-A0A950W5K5-F1
#
_entry.id   AF-A0A950W5K5-F1
#
_cell.length_a   1.000
_cell.length_b   1.000
_cell.length_c   1.000
_cell.angle_alpha   90.00
_cell.angle_beta   90.00
_cell.angle_gamma   90.00
#
_symmetry.space_group_name_H-M   'P 1'
#
loop_
_entity.id
_entity.type
_entity.pdbx_description
1 polymer ?
#
loop_
_entity_poly.entity_id
_entity_poly.type
_entity_poly.pdbx_seq_one_letter_code
_entity_poly.pdbx_strand_id
1 'polypeptide(L)' 'MEARLKSEIWVKALIRRCDLAAIPIALVARGDRDAGAILLKLNGGSTEGCSVLTQARGQDGELLWMRSTGPVP' A
#
# COMPACT_ATOMS: atom_id res chain seq x y z
N MET A 1 13.23 -15.69 -10.47
CA MET A 1 13.43 -14.47 -9.66
C MET A 1 12.45 -13.43 -10.20
N GLU A 2 11.40 -13.11 -9.44
CA GLU A 2 10.43 -12.10 -9.86
C GLU A 2 11.07 -10.70 -9.76
N ALA A 3 10.95 -9.89 -10.80
CA ALA A 3 11.56 -8.56 -10.82
C ALA A 3 10.88 -7.65 -9.78
N ARG A 4 11.67 -7.15 -8.80
CA ARG A 4 11.17 -6.16 -7.84
C ARG A 4 11.21 -4.77 -8.46
N LEU A 5 10.04 -4.13 -8.51
CA LEU A 5 9.92 -2.72 -8.85
C LEU A 5 10.49 -1.84 -7.73
N LYS A 6 11.12 -0.72 -8.13
CA LYS A 6 11.48 0.35 -7.20
C LYS A 6 10.23 0.90 -6.52
N SER A 7 10.32 1.17 -5.22
CA SER A 7 9.17 1.61 -4.41
C SER A 7 8.53 2.89 -4.97
N GLU A 8 9.32 3.83 -5.47
CA GLU A 8 8.79 5.06 -6.08
C GLU A 8 7.98 4.78 -7.35
N ILE A 9 8.40 3.82 -8.19
CA ILE A 9 7.66 3.46 -9.40
C ILE A 9 6.32 2.82 -9.02
N TRP A 10 6.33 1.92 -8.03
CA TRP A 10 5.12 1.28 -7.55
C TRP A 10 4.10 2.30 -7.01
N VAL A 11 4.55 3.24 -6.17
CA VAL A 11 3.69 4.30 -5.59
C VAL A 11 3.09 5.19 -6.68
N LYS A 12 3.89 5.64 -7.65
CA LYS A 12 3.41 6.46 -8.77
C LYS A 12 2.38 5.70 -9.62
N ALA A 13 2.63 4.42 -9.89
CA ALA A 13 1.70 3.58 -10.64
C ALA A 13 0.36 3.41 -9.90
N LEU A 14 0.39 3.19 -8.57
CA LEU A 14 -0.84 3.10 -7.79
C LEU A 14 -1.63 4.41 -7.82
N ILE A 15 -0.98 5.55 -7.59
CA ILE A 15 -1.63 6.87 -7.64
C ILE A 15 -2.30 7.05 -9.00
N ARG A 16 -1.56 6.81 -10.09
CA ARG A 16 -2.11 6.92 -11.45
C ARG A 16 -3.32 6.02 -11.68
N ARG A 17 -3.31 4.79 -11.15
CA ARG A 17 -4.43 3.85 -11.26
C ARG A 17 -5.65 4.33 -10.48
N CYS A 18 -5.47 4.86 -9.28
CA CYS A 18 -6.54 5.44 -8.48
C CYS A 18 -7.13 6.69 -9.15
N ASP A 19 -6.27 7.57 -9.70
CA ASP A 19 -6.70 8.76 -10.44
C ASP A 19 -7.60 8.38 -11.63
N LEU A 20 -7.22 7.36 -12.40
CA LEU A 20 -8.01 6.85 -13.54
C LEU A 20 -9.37 6.30 -13.10
N ALA A 21 -9.47 5.76 -11.88
CA ALA A 21 -10.69 5.21 -11.31
C ALA A 21 -11.49 6.23 -10.48
N ALA A 22 -11.07 7.50 -10.44
CA ALA A 22 -11.63 8.53 -9.56
C ALA A 22 -11.66 8.13 -8.07
N ILE A 23 -10.67 7.34 -7.63
CA ILE A 23 -10.50 6.94 -6.23
C ILE A 23 -9.53 7.93 -5.56
N PRO A 24 -9.94 8.64 -4.49
CA PRO A 24 -9.05 9.56 -3.79
C PRO A 24 -7.87 8.82 -3.15
N ILE A 25 -6.65 9.30 -3.42
CA ILE A 25 -5.43 8.80 -2.81
C ILE A 25 -4.43 9.95 -2.60
N ALA A 26 -3.64 9.88 -1.53
CA ALA A 26 -2.59 10.85 -1.24
C ALA A 26 -1.33 10.15 -0.70
N LEU A 27 -0.16 10.63 -1.10
CA LEU A 27 1.11 10.23 -0.48
C LEU A 27 1.36 11.08 0.77
N VAL A 28 1.07 10.51 1.94
CA VAL A 28 1.18 11.23 3.23
C VAL A 28 2.56 11.13 3.88
N ALA A 29 3.38 10.15 3.49
CA ALA A 29 4.75 9.97 3.95
C ALA A 29 5.59 9.36 2.83
N ARG A 30 6.86 9.75 2.73
CA ARG A 30 7.79 9.27 1.71
C ARG A 30 9.06 8.73 2.36
N GLY A 31 9.37 7.46 2.10
CA GLY A 31 10.60 6.79 2.53
C GLY A 31 11.61 6.60 1.40
N ASP A 32 12.39 5.52 1.49
CA ASP A 32 13.37 5.14 0.47
C ASP A 32 12.72 4.87 -0.90
N ARG A 33 13.31 5.42 -1.97
CA ARG A 33 12.76 5.41 -3.33
C ARG A 33 12.96 4.10 -4.08
N ASP A 34 13.98 3.33 -3.71
CA ASP A 34 14.43 2.15 -4.44
C ASP A 34 13.98 0.85 -3.77
N ALA A 35 14.04 0.77 -2.43
CA ALA A 35 13.77 -0.44 -1.67
C ALA A 35 12.90 -0.22 -0.41
N GLY A 36 12.29 0.95 -0.24
CA GLY A 36 11.43 1.26 0.90
C GLY A 36 10.17 0.38 0.98
N ALA A 37 9.74 0.06 2.20
CA ALA A 37 8.45 -0.60 2.42
C ALA A 37 7.29 0.30 1.99
N ILE A 38 6.19 -0.30 1.53
CA ILE A 38 4.99 0.40 1.10
C ILE A 38 3.84 0.05 2.05
N LEU A 39 3.24 1.07 2.63
CA LEU A 39 2.09 0.96 3.53
C LEU A 39 0.88 1.61 2.87
N LEU A 40 -0.27 0.96 2.94
CA LEU A 40 -1.55 1.51 2.47
C LEU A 40 -2.44 1.83 3.66
N LYS A 41 -2.75 3.11 3.84
CA LYS A 41 -3.71 3.57 4.82
C LYS A 41 -5.10 3.66 4.17
N LEU A 42 -5.99 2.75 4.54
CA LEU A 42 -7.39 2.75 4.12
C LEU A 42 -8.22 3.56 5.11
N ASN A 43 -8.71 4.72 4.69
CA ASN A 43 -9.52 5.60 5.53
C ASN A 43 -11.01 5.27 5.32
N GLY A 44 -11.67 4.68 6.33
CA GLY A 44 -13.12 4.44 6.34
C GLY A 44 -13.95 5.63 6.86
N GLY A 45 -13.30 6.79 7.02
CA GLY A 45 -13.94 7.98 7.59
C GLY A 45 -14.11 7.90 9.11
N SER A 46 -14.88 8.85 9.66
CA SER A 46 -14.98 9.06 11.11
C SER A 46 -15.65 7.91 11.87
N THR A 47 -16.49 7.11 11.19
CA THR A 47 -17.26 6.02 11.82
C THR A 47 -16.54 4.68 11.75
N GLU A 48 -15.85 4.40 10.63
CA GLU A 48 -15.22 3.10 10.40
C GLU A 48 -13.71 3.09 10.72
N GLY A 49 -13.14 4.24 11.11
CA GLY A 49 -11.73 4.34 11.47
C GLY A 49 -10.79 4.15 10.27
N CYS A 50 -9.62 3.55 10.52
CA CYS A 50 -8.58 3.44 9.50
C CYS A 50 -7.83 2.12 9.63
N SER A 51 -7.71 1.37 8.54
CA SER A 51 -6.84 0.19 8.50
C SER A 51 -5.53 0.47 7.78
N VAL A 52 -4.45 -0.17 8.21
CA VAL A 52 -3.15 -0.14 7.51
C VAL A 52 -2.84 -1.51 6.96
N LEU A 53 -2.51 -1.56 5.67
CA LEU A 53 -1.98 -2.76 5.01
C LEU A 53 -0.47 -2.61 4.80
N THR A 54 0.25 -3.70 5.04
CA THR A 54 1.68 -3.86 4.75
C THR A 54 1.88 -4.97 3.74
N GLN A 55 2.97 -4.91 2.98
CA GLN A 55 3.34 -6.00 2.07
C GLN A 55 3.93 -7.16 2.87
N ALA A 56 3.40 -8.37 2.65
CA ALA A 56 3.90 -9.63 3.18
C ALA A 56 4.25 -10.59 2.03
N ARG A 57 5.03 -11.62 2.34
CA ARG A 57 5.28 -12.74 1.42
C ARG A 57 4.51 -13.95 1.93
N GLY A 58 3.73 -14.58 1.05
CA GLY A 58 3.09 -15.85 1.35
C GLY A 58 4.06 -17.02 1.31
N GLN A 59 3.53 -18.23 1.49
CA GLN A 59 4.36 -19.45 1.55
C GLN A 59 5.03 -19.77 0.21
N ASP A 60 4.39 -19.39 -0.90
CA ASP A 60 4.90 -19.60 -2.26
C ASP A 60 5.72 -18.41 -2.76
N GLY A 61 6.00 -17.44 -1.88
CA GLY A 61 6.77 -16.24 -2.19
C GLY A 61 5.98 -15.15 -2.93
N GLU A 62 4.67 -15.31 -3.09
CA GLU A 62 3.79 -14.31 -3.67
C GLU A 62 3.67 -13.07 -2.77
N LEU A 63 3.46 -11.91 -3.38
CA LEU A 63 3.22 -10.67 -2.65
C LEU A 63 1.76 -10.61 -2.19
N LEU A 64 1.59 -10.48 -0.87
CA LEU A 64 0.29 -10.35 -0.21
C LEU A 64 0.19 -8.99 0.50
N TRP A 65 -1.04 -8.55 0.73
CA TRP A 65 -1.34 -7.44 1.63
C TRP A 65 -1.85 -7.99 2.96
N MET A 66 -1.18 -7.62 4.05
CA MET A 66 -1.55 -8.00 5.40
C MET A 66 -2.03 -6.79 6.18
N ARG A 67 -3.13 -6.93 6.92
CA ARG A 67 -3.60 -5.88 7.83
C ARG A 67 -2.73 -5.84 9.08
N SER A 68 -2.18 -4.67 9.38
CA SER A 68 -1.26 -4.46 10.50
C SER A 68 -1.86 -3.63 11.65
N THR A 69 -3.13 -3.23 11.57
CA THR A 69 -3.86 -2.56 12.66
C THR A 69 -4.53 -3.52 13.64
N GLY A 70 -4.56 -4.84 13.35
CA GLY A 70 -5.22 -5.85 14.17
C GLY A 70 -6.65 -6.20 13.70
N PRO A 71 -7.48 -6.82 14.56
CA PRO A 71 -8.81 -7.30 14.18
C PRO A 71 -9.82 -6.17 13.89
N VAL A 72 -9.57 -4.97 14.42
CA VAL A 72 -10.43 -3.79 14.27
C VAL A 72 -9.66 -2.71 13.47
N PRO A 73 -10.35 -1.83 12.72
CA PRO A 73 -9.69 -0.67 12.10
C PRO A 73 -8.90 0.14 13.12
#